data_AF-A0A0K0F6E7-F1
#
_entry.id   AF-A0A0K0F6E7-F1
#
_cell.length_a   1.000
_cell.length_b   1.000
_cell.length_c   1.000
_cell.angle_alpha   90.00
_cell.angle_beta   90.00
_cell.angle_gamma   90.00
#
_symmetry.space_group_name_H-M   'P 1'
#
loop_
_entity.id
_entity.type
_entity.pdbx_description
1 polymer ?
#
loop_
_entity_poly.entity_id
_entity_poly.type
_entity_poly.pdbx_seq_one_letter_code
_entity_poly.pdbx_strand_id
1 'polypeptide(L)'
;MDEMDCQDYLTISYWEAATFNVIPIVTVRRIYQHLLPPSSFIAMDDYKNADEMVFYLKFLIENKSIYSRYFNYRKKGWIIENKPKDYNICNLCKKLIEFRSKGSNTKFKDIKTWTAKNTKCLKKNYISQYWKILY
;
A
#
# COMPACT_ATOMS: atom_id res chain seq x y z
N MET A 1 -9.32 4.50 -2.09
CA MET A 1 -8.73 3.37 -2.85
C MET A 1 -7.82 3.95 -3.88
N ASP A 2 -6.70 3.28 -4.16
CA ASP A 2 -5.74 3.77 -5.15
C ASP A 2 -6.38 3.75 -6.54
N GLU A 3 -6.08 4.75 -7.37
CA GLU A 3 -6.62 4.84 -8.74
C GLU A 3 -6.06 3.74 -9.66
N MET A 4 -4.91 3.17 -9.29
CA MET A 4 -4.25 2.08 -9.99
C MET A 4 -3.65 1.10 -8.99
N ASP A 5 -3.84 -0.20 -9.25
CA ASP A 5 -3.25 -1.27 -8.45
C ASP A 5 -1.99 -1.77 -9.16
N CYS A 6 -0.83 -1.27 -8.78
CA CYS A 6 0.45 -1.69 -9.35
C CYS A 6 1.40 -2.19 -8.27
N GLN A 7 2.27 -3.13 -8.65
CA GLN A 7 3.37 -3.55 -7.79
C GLN A 7 4.18 -2.32 -7.36
N ASP A 8 4.51 -2.25 -6.06
CA ASP A 8 5.27 -1.17 -5.42
C ASP A 8 4.62 0.23 -5.47
N TYR A 9 3.36 0.32 -5.93
CA TYR A 9 2.58 1.55 -5.93
C TYR A 9 1.63 1.57 -4.73
N LEU A 10 2.02 2.31 -3.69
CA LEU A 10 1.24 2.50 -2.46
C LEU A 10 1.07 4.01 -2.23
N THR A 11 -0.17 4.50 -2.22
CA THR A 11 -0.44 5.94 -2.13
C THR A 11 -0.63 6.46 -0.71
N ILE A 12 -0.83 7.78 -0.59
CA ILE A 12 -1.16 8.47 0.66
C ILE A 12 -2.39 7.88 1.35
N SER A 13 -3.34 7.29 0.61
CA SER A 13 -4.59 6.77 1.17
C SER A 13 -4.33 5.71 2.25
N TYR A 14 -3.39 4.80 1.99
CA TYR A 14 -2.99 3.81 2.99
C TYR A 14 -2.25 4.45 4.15
N TRP A 15 -1.28 5.31 3.86
CA TRP A 15 -0.45 5.93 4.90
C TRP A 15 -1.26 6.79 5.85
N GLU A 16 -2.20 7.59 5.34
CA GLU A 16 -3.13 8.36 6.14
C GLU A 16 -4.03 7.44 6.97
N ALA A 17 -4.65 6.42 6.36
CA ALA A 17 -5.48 5.47 7.10
C ALA A 17 -4.70 4.78 8.22
N ALA A 18 -3.44 4.42 7.97
CA ALA A 18 -2.59 3.77 8.95
C ALA A 18 -2.26 4.67 10.17
N THR A 19 -2.36 6.00 10.06
CA THR A 19 -2.20 6.92 11.21
C THR A 19 -3.38 6.88 12.18
N PHE A 20 -4.55 6.45 11.72
CA PHE A 20 -5.75 6.31 12.55
C PHE A 20 -5.88 4.89 13.11
N ASN A 21 -6.81 4.68 14.06
CA ASN A 21 -7.14 3.34 14.59
C ASN A 21 -8.17 2.61 13.71
N VAL A 22 -7.93 2.63 12.40
CA VAL A 22 -8.76 1.99 11.38
C VAL A 22 -7.97 0.87 10.70
N ILE A 23 -8.67 -0.14 10.19
CA ILE A 23 -8.08 -1.21 9.39
C ILE A 23 -8.21 -0.80 7.91
N PRO A 24 -7.12 -0.52 7.19
CA PRO A 24 -7.19 -0.21 5.77
C PRO A 24 -7.73 -1.40 4.96
N ILE A 25 -8.63 -1.11 4.04
CA ILE A 25 -9.11 -2.06 3.03
C ILE A 25 -8.35 -1.77 1.73
N VAL A 26 -7.68 -2.77 1.18
CA VAL A 26 -6.92 -2.71 -0.07
C VAL A 26 -7.55 -3.63 -1.11
N THR A 27 -7.18 -3.45 -2.37
CA THR A 27 -7.73 -4.23 -3.49
C THR A 27 -7.22 -5.67 -3.49
N VAL A 28 -5.91 -5.89 -3.65
CA VAL A 28 -5.34 -7.22 -3.91
C VAL A 28 -4.16 -7.56 -3.03
N ARG A 29 -4.28 -8.59 -2.19
CA ARG A 29 -3.29 -8.97 -1.17
C ARG A 29 -1.88 -9.08 -1.71
N ARG A 30 -1.68 -9.71 -2.87
CA ARG A 30 -0.34 -9.97 -3.43
C ARG A 30 0.46 -8.70 -3.73
N ILE A 31 -0.19 -7.56 -3.96
CA ILE A 31 0.45 -6.27 -4.22
C ILE A 31 0.95 -5.65 -2.93
N TYR A 32 0.15 -5.75 -1.86
CA TYR A 32 0.38 -5.05 -0.61
C TYR A 32 1.16 -5.88 0.42
N GLN A 33 1.07 -7.21 0.39
CA GLN A 33 1.62 -8.10 1.43
C GLN A 33 3.14 -8.03 1.62
N HIS A 34 3.87 -7.58 0.59
CA HIS A 34 5.33 -7.42 0.65
C HIS A 34 5.75 -6.01 1.11
N LEU A 35 4.84 -5.04 1.00
CA LEU A 35 5.07 -3.64 1.38
C LEU A 35 4.60 -3.36 2.81
N LEU A 36 3.58 -4.08 3.26
CA LEU A 36 2.87 -3.80 4.49
C LEU A 36 3.08 -4.89 5.54
N PRO A 37 3.01 -4.55 6.84
CA PRO A 37 3.08 -5.54 7.89
C PRO A 37 1.99 -6.61 7.74
N PRO A 38 2.29 -7.88 8.05
CA PRO A 38 1.28 -8.93 8.08
C PRO A 38 0.14 -8.57 9.04
N SER A 39 -1.08 -8.88 8.63
CA SER A 39 -2.31 -8.63 9.40
C SER A 39 -2.57 -7.14 9.73
N SER A 40 -2.03 -6.18 8.96
CA SER A 40 -2.32 -4.76 9.14
C SER A 40 -3.43 -4.20 8.23
N PHE A 41 -3.95 -5.02 7.32
CA PHE A 41 -4.95 -4.63 6.32
C PHE A 41 -5.85 -5.81 5.94
N ILE A 42 -6.98 -5.50 5.32
CA ILE A 42 -7.91 -6.47 4.73
C ILE A 42 -7.86 -6.29 3.21
N ALA A 43 -7.70 -7.39 2.45
CA ALA A 43 -7.74 -7.32 1.00
C ALA A 43 -9.09 -7.78 0.47
N MET A 44 -9.59 -7.13 -0.57
CA MET A 44 -10.88 -7.49 -1.17
C MET A 44 -10.82 -8.87 -1.84
N ASP A 45 -9.68 -9.23 -2.43
CA ASP A 45 -9.45 -10.53 -3.06
C ASP A 45 -9.28 -11.71 -2.09
N ASP A 46 -9.35 -11.47 -0.77
CA ASP A 46 -9.44 -12.53 0.23
C ASP A 46 -10.84 -13.19 0.26
N TYR A 47 -11.85 -12.52 -0.30
CA TYR A 47 -13.24 -12.94 -0.27
C TYR A 47 -13.74 -13.22 -1.68
N LYS A 48 -14.52 -14.29 -1.85
CA LYS A 48 -15.03 -14.75 -3.15
C LYS A 48 -15.97 -13.74 -3.80
N ASN A 49 -16.68 -12.96 -2.97
CA ASN A 49 -17.63 -11.93 -3.41
C ASN A 49 -17.80 -10.84 -2.34
N ALA A 50 -18.52 -9.78 -2.70
CA ALA A 50 -18.80 -8.66 -1.80
C ALA A 50 -19.60 -9.09 -0.55
N ASP A 51 -20.51 -10.06 -0.66
CA ASP A 51 -21.35 -10.51 0.45
C ASP A 51 -20.52 -11.20 1.55
N GLU A 52 -19.58 -12.06 1.16
CA GLU A 52 -18.66 -12.73 2.08
C GLU A 52 -17.77 -11.71 2.81
N MET A 53 -17.29 -10.70 2.10
CA MET A 53 -16.54 -9.60 2.70
C MET A 53 -17.40 -8.82 3.70
N VAL A 54 -18.63 -8.46 3.33
CA VAL A 54 -19.56 -7.74 4.22
C VAL A 54 -19.88 -8.56 5.47
N PHE A 55 -20.10 -9.87 5.32
CA PHE A 55 -20.31 -10.77 6.46
C PHE A 55 -19.12 -10.74 7.43
N TYR A 56 -17.89 -10.82 6.90
CA TYR A 56 -16.69 -10.75 7.72
C TYR A 56 -16.51 -9.37 8.38
N LEU A 57 -16.78 -8.27 7.66
CA LEU A 57 -16.69 -6.92 8.22
C LEU A 57 -17.69 -6.72 9.37
N LYS A 58 -18.92 -7.24 9.27
CA LYS A 58 -19.89 -7.21 10.37
C LYS A 58 -19.40 -8.01 11.58
N PHE A 59 -18.92 -9.23 11.34
CA PHE A 59 -18.31 -10.06 12.37
C PHE A 59 -17.14 -9.33 13.08
N LEU A 60 -16.28 -8.63 12.34
CA LEU A 60 -15.17 -7.85 12.90
C LEU A 60 -15.63 -6.70 13.79
N ILE A 61 -16.66 -5.97 13.36
CA ILE A 61 -17.21 -4.82 14.11
C ILE A 61 -17.79 -5.29 15.45
N GLU A 62 -18.43 -6.46 15.47
CA GLU A 62 -18.99 -7.06 16.70
C GLU A 62 -17.89 -7.64 17.61
N ASN A 63 -16.78 -8.12 17.05
CA ASN A 63 -15.71 -8.80 17.77
C ASN A 63 -14.47 -7.91 17.99
N LYS A 64 -14.55 -7.01 18.98
CA LYS A 64 -13.48 -6.07 19.34
C LYS A 64 -12.11 -6.74 19.59
N SER A 65 -12.09 -7.94 20.17
CA SER A 65 -10.84 -8.68 20.40
C SER A 65 -10.13 -9.00 19.08
N ILE A 66 -10.87 -9.44 18.07
CA ILE A 66 -10.31 -9.77 16.76
C ILE A 66 -9.91 -8.49 16.03
N TYR A 67 -10.77 -7.46 16.05
CA TYR A 67 -10.45 -6.14 15.50
C TYR A 67 -9.13 -5.59 16.06
N SER A 68 -8.92 -5.67 17.37
CA SER A 68 -7.68 -5.19 18.01
C SER A 68 -6.41 -5.91 17.55
N ARG A 69 -6.52 -7.18 17.11
CA ARG A 69 -5.36 -7.96 16.65
C ARG A 69 -4.75 -7.38 15.37
N TYR A 70 -5.54 -6.69 14.56
CA TYR A 70 -5.05 -6.00 13.35
C TYR A 70 -4.07 -4.86 13.66
N PHE A 71 -3.97 -4.40 14.91
CA PHE A 71 -3.03 -3.35 15.30
C PHE A 71 -1.76 -3.88 15.99
N ASN A 72 -1.65 -5.20 16.17
CA ASN A 72 -0.49 -5.79 16.85
C ASN A 72 0.83 -5.55 16.11
N TYR A 73 0.80 -5.30 14.79
CA TYR A 73 2.00 -4.96 14.02
C TYR A 73 2.71 -3.70 14.55
N ARG A 74 1.97 -2.75 15.14
CA ARG A 74 2.55 -1.52 15.72
C ARG A 74 3.49 -1.80 16.89
N LYS A 75 3.26 -2.89 17.63
CA LYS A 75 4.14 -3.35 18.72
C LYS A 75 5.48 -3.90 18.22
N LYS A 76 5.56 -4.26 16.94
CA LYS A 76 6.76 -4.86 16.31
C LYS A 76 7.69 -3.83 15.67
N GLY A 77 7.55 -2.54 16.02
CA GLY A 77 8.41 -1.47 15.51
C GLY A 77 7.97 -0.85 14.18
N TRP A 78 6.79 -1.20 13.66
CA TRP A 78 6.19 -0.49 12.54
C TRP A 78 5.62 0.84 13.02
N ILE A 79 6.40 1.90 12.80
CA ILE A 79 6.04 3.27 13.11
C ILE A 79 5.88 3.98 11.78
N ILE A 80 4.77 4.69 11.58
CA ILE A 80 4.63 5.59 10.44
C ILE A 80 5.63 6.71 10.67
N GLU A 81 6.60 6.82 9.78
CA GLU A 81 7.74 7.72 9.94
C GLU A 81 7.22 9.13 10.29
N ASN A 82 7.61 9.62 11.47
CA ASN A 82 7.39 11.01 11.80
C ASN A 82 8.20 11.82 10.79
N LYS A 83 7.51 12.64 9.98
CA LYS A 83 8.19 13.50 9.00
C LYS A 83 9.32 14.23 9.73
N PRO A 84 10.58 14.07 9.30
CA PRO A 84 11.69 14.80 9.89
C PRO A 84 11.37 16.30 9.88
N LYS A 85 11.74 17.04 10.93
CA LYS A 85 11.48 18.50 10.99
C LYS A 85 12.12 19.25 9.81
N ASP A 86 13.11 18.63 9.18
CA ASP A 86 13.87 19.04 8.02
C ASP A 86 13.38 18.41 6.70
N TYR A 87 12.13 17.93 6.61
CA TYR A 87 11.52 17.52 5.34
C TYR A 87 11.19 18.75 4.47
N ASN A 88 12.24 19.39 3.94
CA ASN A 88 12.18 20.60 3.12
C ASN A 88 13.11 20.46 1.89
N ILE A 89 12.99 21.42 0.98
CA ILE A 89 13.79 21.47 -0.26
C ILE A 89 15.30 21.46 0.05
N CYS A 90 15.74 22.04 1.17
CA CYS A 90 17.16 22.06 1.54
C CYS A 90 17.70 20.65 1.82
N ASN A 91 16.92 19.77 2.47
CA ASN A 91 17.30 18.39 2.71
C ASN A 91 17.38 17.58 1.40
N LEU A 92 16.46 17.83 0.46
CA LEU A 92 16.55 17.28 -0.89
C LEU A 92 17.83 17.75 -1.59
N CYS A 93 18.13 19.05 -1.57
CA CYS A 93 19.34 19.60 -2.15
C CYS A 93 20.61 18.96 -1.55
N LYS A 94 20.66 18.79 -0.22
CA LYS A 94 21.76 18.12 0.46
C LYS A 94 21.95 16.69 -0.04
N LYS A 95 20.88 15.90 -0.11
CA LYS A 95 20.92 14.52 -0.63
C LYS A 95 21.35 14.46 -2.10
N LEU A 96 20.92 15.42 -2.93
CA LEU A 96 21.34 15.51 -4.33
C LEU A 96 22.83 15.83 -4.47
N ILE A 97 23.36 16.73 -3.64
CA ILE A 97 24.80 17.03 -3.60
C ILE A 97 25.60 15.79 -3.18
N GLU A 98 25.17 15.09 -2.12
CA GLU A 98 25.79 13.84 -1.67
C GLU A 98 25.72 12.72 -2.72
N PHE A 99 24.59 12.59 -3.43
CA PHE A 99 24.44 11.62 -4.50
C PHE A 99 25.40 11.91 -5.67
N ARG A 100 25.53 13.19 -6.03
CA ARG A 100 26.46 13.64 -7.06
C ARG A 100 27.93 13.42 -6.66
N SER A 101 28.30 13.70 -5.40
CA SER A 101 29.68 13.52 -4.91
C SER A 101 30.09 12.05 -4.86
N LYS A 102 29.14 11.12 -4.70
CA LYS A 102 29.37 9.67 -4.76
C LYS A 102 29.56 9.13 -6.19
N GLY A 103 29.50 9.98 -7.22
CA GLY A 103 29.79 9.59 -8.61
C GLY A 103 28.77 8.64 -9.25
N SER A 104 27.57 8.52 -8.68
CA SER A 104 26.51 7.66 -9.22
C SER A 104 25.95 8.26 -10.52
N ASN A 105 26.41 7.72 -11.65
CA ASN A 105 26.01 8.15 -13.00
C ASN A 105 25.12 7.10 -13.68
N THR A 106 24.24 6.43 -12.94
CA THR A 106 23.34 5.43 -13.53
C THR A 106 22.41 6.11 -14.55
N LYS A 107 22.72 5.90 -15.82
CA LYS A 107 21.92 6.39 -16.96
C LYS A 107 20.96 5.31 -17.38
N PHE A 108 19.66 5.60 -17.30
CA PHE A 108 18.65 4.76 -17.95
C PHE A 108 18.73 4.99 -19.46
N LYS A 109 19.15 3.96 -20.20
CA LYS A 109 19.27 4.04 -21.68
C LYS A 109 17.91 4.24 -22.35
N ASP A 110 16.87 3.64 -21.78
CA ASP A 110 15.50 3.74 -22.27
C ASP A 110 14.52 3.69 -21.09
N ILE A 111 13.96 4.85 -20.78
CA ILE A 111 12.96 4.99 -19.72
C ILE A 111 11.65 4.28 -20.06
N LYS A 112 11.27 4.19 -21.35
CA LYS A 112 10.01 3.55 -21.75
C LYS A 112 10.10 2.05 -21.53
N THR A 113 11.19 1.42 -21.97
CA THR A 113 11.43 -0.01 -21.74
C THR A 113 11.56 -0.32 -20.25
N TRP A 114 12.26 0.52 -19.48
CA TRP A 114 12.35 0.35 -18.04
C TRP A 114 10.98 0.45 -17.37
N THR A 115 10.17 1.46 -17.73
CA THR A 115 8.84 1.66 -17.16
C THR A 115 7.92 0.49 -17.51
N ALA A 116 7.83 0.09 -18.78
CA ALA A 116 7.00 -1.03 -19.20
C ALA A 116 7.36 -2.36 -18.49
N LYS A 117 8.65 -2.57 -18.19
CA LYS A 117 9.13 -3.76 -17.48
C LYS A 117 8.81 -3.76 -15.99
N ASN A 118 8.86 -2.60 -15.33
CA ASN A 118 8.74 -2.49 -13.88
C ASN A 118 7.33 -2.10 -13.42
N THR A 119 6.53 -1.48 -14.28
CA THR A 119 5.14 -1.11 -13.99
C THR A 119 4.23 -2.33 -14.21
N LYS A 120 4.14 -3.18 -13.18
CA LYS A 120 3.25 -4.36 -13.19
C LYS A 120 1.93 -4.03 -12.51
N CYS A 121 0.95 -3.62 -13.31
CA CYS A 121 -0.38 -3.23 -12.83
C CYS A 121 -1.44 -4.29 -13.10
N LEU A 122 -2.48 -4.30 -12.27
CA LEU A 122 -3.70 -5.04 -12.54
C LEU A 122 -4.49 -4.37 -13.66
N LYS A 123 -5.37 -5.16 -14.28
CA LYS A 123 -6.37 -4.63 -15.19
C LYS A 123 -7.31 -3.70 -14.44
N LYS A 124 -7.77 -2.65 -15.11
CA LYS A 124 -8.83 -1.77 -14.60
C LYS A 124 -10.06 -2.61 -14.23
N ASN A 125 -10.71 -2.26 -13.11
CA ASN A 125 -11.88 -2.96 -12.56
C ASN A 125 -11.61 -4.42 -12.15
N TYR A 126 -10.38 -4.74 -11.73
CA TYR A 126 -10.01 -6.11 -11.31
C TYR A 126 -11.00 -6.72 -10.31
N ILE A 127 -11.32 -6.02 -9.22
CA ILE A 127 -12.24 -6.53 -8.19
C ILE A 127 -13.66 -6.68 -8.72
N SER A 128 -14.15 -5.73 -9.53
CA SER A 128 -15.48 -5.83 -10.13
C SER A 128 -15.60 -7.05 -11.05
N GLN A 129 -14.54 -7.39 -11.78
CA GLN A 129 -14.48 -8.61 -12.60
C GLN A 129 -14.37 -9.86 -11.73
N TYR A 130 -13.51 -9.83 -10.70
CA TYR A 130 -13.29 -10.93 -9.78
C TYR A 130 -14.58 -11.33 -9.04
N TRP A 131 -15.33 -10.34 -8.55
CA TRP A 131 -16.62 -10.52 -7.90
C TRP A 131 -17.82 -10.59 -8.86
N LYS A 132 -17.60 -10.47 -10.18
CA LYS A 132 -18.64 -10.53 -11.22
C LYS A 132 -19.77 -9.51 -11.02
N ILE A 133 -19.44 -8.29 -10.60
CA ILE A 133 -20.41 -7.21 -10.31
C ILE A 133 -20.74 -6.39 -11.55
N LEU A 134 -19.81 -6.25 -12.49
CA LEU A 134 -20.00 -5.50 -13.73
C LEU A 134 -20.02 -6.47 -14.91
N TYR A 135 -21.12 -6.44 -15.67
CA TYR A 135 -21.30 -7.10 -16.97
C TYR A 135 -20.67 -6.26 -18.08
#